data_AF-A0A1B6ATK3-F1
#
_entry.id   AF-A0A1B6ATK3-F1
#
_cell.length_a   1.000
_cell.length_b   1.000
_cell.length_c   1.000
_cell.angle_alpha   90.00
_cell.angle_beta   90.00
_cell.angle_gamma   90.00
#
_symmetry.space_group_name_H-M   'P 1'
#
loop_
_entity.id
_entity.type
_entity.pdbx_description
1 polymer ?
#
loop_
_entity_poly.entity_id
_entity_poly.type
_entity_poly.pdbx_seq_one_letter_code
_entity_poly.pdbx_strand_id
1 'polypeptide(L)'
;MVWHDPPLWTVGPWPTRLLHTCDGGGVRLAVFGSCSAGEEDLAAALTARDFAAAVTGWAGSYTAVRLSATGVVEVVTDAASACPVYTVDTPGGTVWGSSSRALSGLTGGRVDAEWMASYLLDRQTPGLTAVPGKASCPSRPGAGSPWTPTVGRASRPGGRRCRGRTRTPCRWCTAH
;
A
#
# COMPACT_ATOMS: atom_id res chain seq x y z
N MET A 1 17.59 -1.36 -0.12
CA MET A 1 16.96 -1.11 1.20
C MET A 1 16.87 0.40 1.37
N VAL A 2 15.75 0.93 1.89
CA VAL A 2 15.56 2.38 2.13
C VAL A 2 15.74 2.69 3.62
N TRP A 3 15.06 1.96 4.51
CA TRP A 3 15.34 1.95 5.95
C TRP A 3 14.91 0.62 6.60
N HIS A 4 15.35 0.38 7.84
CA HIS A 4 15.30 -0.96 8.46
C HIS A 4 14.14 -1.21 9.43
N ASP A 5 13.55 -0.19 10.05
CA ASP A 5 12.55 -0.37 11.10
C ASP A 5 11.44 0.70 11.05
N PRO A 6 10.17 0.32 10.75
CA PRO A 6 9.80 -0.92 10.07
C PRO A 6 10.42 -0.95 8.66
N PRO A 7 10.73 -2.13 8.08
CA PRO A 7 11.53 -2.21 6.86
C PRO A 7 10.80 -1.59 5.66
N LEU A 8 11.52 -0.74 4.93
CA LEU A 8 11.12 -0.22 3.62
C LEU A 8 12.24 -0.53 2.63
N TRP A 9 11.90 -1.21 1.54
CA TRP A 9 12.86 -1.58 0.52
C TRP A 9 12.26 -1.49 -0.88
N THR A 10 13.14 -1.41 -1.86
CA THR A 10 12.83 -1.49 -3.27
C THR A 10 13.33 -2.80 -3.84
N VAL A 11 12.70 -3.23 -4.94
CA VAL A 11 13.18 -4.36 -5.75
C VAL A 11 13.90 -3.79 -6.97
N GLY A 12 15.16 -4.17 -7.15
CA GLY A 12 16.01 -3.68 -8.25
C GLY A 12 16.63 -2.30 -8.02
N PRO A 13 17.49 -1.83 -8.94
CA PRO A 13 18.09 -0.52 -8.87
C PRO A 13 17.04 0.58 -9.10
N TRP A 14 17.07 1.63 -8.28
CA TRP A 14 16.21 2.80 -8.42
C TRP A 14 17.03 4.02 -8.82
N PRO A 15 16.65 4.75 -9.88
CA PRO A 15 17.32 6.00 -10.22
C PRO A 15 17.20 7.00 -9.06
N THR A 16 18.31 7.64 -8.68
CA THR A 16 18.37 8.60 -7.56
C THR A 16 17.33 9.73 -7.70
N ARG A 17 17.04 10.15 -8.93
CA ARG A 17 16.03 11.18 -9.21
C ARG A 17 14.56 10.75 -9.00
N LEU A 18 14.32 9.48 -8.72
CA LEU A 18 12.98 8.90 -8.51
C LEU A 18 12.81 8.36 -7.09
N LEU A 19 13.81 8.54 -6.22
CA LEU A 19 13.72 8.18 -4.81
C LEU A 19 14.28 9.32 -3.98
N HIS A 20 13.39 10.04 -3.33
CA HIS A 20 13.76 11.08 -2.37
C HIS A 20 13.49 10.57 -0.96
N THR A 21 14.43 10.82 -0.04
CA THR A 21 14.29 10.47 1.37
C THR A 21 14.66 11.66 2.23
N CYS A 22 13.90 11.92 3.29
CA CYS A 22 14.29 12.85 4.33
C CYS A 22 13.85 12.33 5.71
N ASP A 23 14.53 12.80 6.75
CA ASP A 23 14.26 12.42 8.12
C ASP A 23 14.48 13.60 9.07
N GLY A 24 13.84 13.53 10.24
CA GLY A 24 13.89 14.60 11.24
C GLY A 24 12.88 14.40 12.36
N GLY A 25 13.26 14.72 13.59
CA GLY A 25 12.35 14.62 14.75
C GLY A 25 11.78 13.22 15.02
N GLY A 26 12.49 12.17 14.61
CA GLY A 26 12.00 10.78 14.70
C GLY A 26 10.98 10.38 13.62
N VAL A 27 10.74 11.26 12.65
CA VAL A 27 9.92 10.99 11.46
C VAL A 27 10.83 10.66 10.28
N ARG A 28 10.40 9.75 9.42
CA ARG A 28 11.07 9.47 8.13
C ARG A 28 10.08 9.58 6.99
N LEU A 29 10.52 10.09 5.86
CA LEU A 29 9.75 10.22 4.63
C LEU A 29 10.54 9.63 3.47
N ALA A 30 9.86 8.86 2.62
CA ALA A 30 10.36 8.41 1.33
C ALA A 30 9.32 8.71 0.25
N VAL A 31 9.76 9.24 -0.89
CA VAL A 31 8.93 9.49 -2.06
C VAL A 31 9.51 8.74 -3.25
N PHE A 32 8.70 7.85 -3.82
CA PHE A 32 9.04 7.04 -5.00
C PHE A 32 8.34 7.61 -6.22
N GLY A 33 9.04 7.79 -7.33
CA GLY A 33 8.48 8.27 -8.59
C GLY A 33 8.81 9.72 -8.89
N SER A 34 8.23 10.24 -9.98
CA SER A 34 8.41 11.64 -10.36
C SER A 34 7.40 12.51 -9.62
N CYS A 35 7.91 13.53 -8.92
CA CYS A 35 7.06 14.51 -8.26
C CYS A 35 7.66 15.92 -8.41
N SER A 36 6.82 16.94 -8.30
CA SER A 36 7.23 18.34 -8.32
C SER A 36 7.79 18.84 -6.98
N ALA A 37 7.80 17.99 -5.94
CA ALA A 37 8.17 18.38 -4.58
C ALA A 37 9.67 18.71 -4.49
N GLY A 38 9.98 19.90 -3.99
CA GLY A 38 11.33 20.31 -3.62
C GLY A 38 11.70 19.94 -2.18
N GLU A 39 12.90 20.31 -1.75
CA GLU A 39 13.37 20.06 -0.38
C GLU A 39 12.47 20.72 0.69
N GLU A 40 11.96 21.92 0.41
CA GLU A 40 11.03 22.62 1.31
C GLU A 40 9.69 21.89 1.44
N ASP A 41 9.16 21.36 0.33
CA ASP A 41 7.93 20.56 0.33
C ASP A 41 8.11 19.27 1.14
N LEU A 42 9.27 18.61 0.99
CA LEU A 42 9.60 17.41 1.75
C LEU A 42 9.70 17.71 3.25
N ALA A 43 10.34 18.82 3.63
CA ALA A 43 10.43 19.26 5.03
C ALA A 43 9.05 19.61 5.61
N ALA A 44 8.19 20.28 4.83
CA ALA A 44 6.82 20.57 5.22
C ALA A 44 5.99 19.28 5.41
N ALA A 45 6.08 18.33 4.47
CA ALA A 45 5.37 17.05 4.57
C ALA A 45 5.85 16.18 5.74
N LEU A 46 7.13 16.26 6.08
CA LEU A 46 7.70 15.56 7.23
C LEU A 46 7.06 16.01 8.55
N THR A 47 6.76 17.30 8.69
CA THR A 47 6.21 17.89 9.92
C THR A 47 4.69 18.09 9.88
N ALA A 48 4.05 17.90 8.72
CA ALA A 48 2.63 18.12 8.53
C ALA A 48 1.76 17.26 9.46
N ARG A 49 0.77 17.87 10.11
CA ARG A 49 -0.22 17.11 10.88
C ARG A 49 -1.04 16.18 10.00
N ASP A 50 -1.44 16.66 8.82
CA ASP A 50 -2.12 15.87 7.80
C ASP A 50 -1.17 15.57 6.64
N PHE A 51 -0.62 14.36 6.62
CA PHE A 51 0.31 13.93 5.58
C PHE A 51 -0.32 13.93 4.19
N ALA A 52 -1.54 13.38 4.08
CA ALA A 52 -2.20 13.22 2.80
C ALA A 52 -2.49 14.58 2.17
N ALA A 53 -2.99 15.54 2.96
CA ALA A 53 -3.20 16.90 2.48
C ALA A 53 -1.89 17.56 2.02
N ALA A 54 -0.78 17.34 2.74
CA ALA A 54 0.51 17.93 2.40
C ALA A 54 1.10 17.41 1.09
N VAL A 55 0.84 16.14 0.73
CA VAL A 55 1.43 15.54 -0.47
C VAL A 55 0.52 15.60 -1.68
N THR A 56 -0.80 15.51 -1.51
CA THR A 56 -1.78 15.44 -2.62
C THR A 56 -1.73 16.60 -3.62
N GLY A 57 -1.16 17.75 -3.25
CA GLY A 57 -0.95 18.88 -4.15
C GLY A 57 0.24 18.75 -5.10
N TRP A 58 1.13 17.77 -4.90
CA TRP A 58 2.30 17.58 -5.75
C TRP A 58 1.90 17.04 -7.13
N ALA A 59 2.42 17.67 -8.18
CA ALA A 59 2.24 17.18 -9.53
C ALA A 59 3.18 16.00 -9.80
N GLY A 60 2.71 14.98 -10.51
CA GLY A 60 3.52 13.83 -10.94
C GLY A 60 2.85 12.49 -10.66
N SER A 61 3.65 11.42 -10.79
CA SER A 61 3.25 10.06 -10.41
C SER A 61 4.20 9.54 -9.35
N TYR A 62 3.68 9.39 -8.15
CA TYR A 62 4.50 9.06 -7.00
C TYR A 62 3.74 8.26 -5.93
N THR A 63 4.52 7.63 -5.06
CA THR A 63 4.07 7.06 -3.79
C THR A 63 4.90 7.69 -2.67
N ALA A 64 4.24 8.38 -1.76
CA ALA A 64 4.84 9.00 -0.58
C ALA A 64 4.57 8.13 0.65
N VAL A 65 5.61 7.87 1.44
CA VAL A 65 5.60 6.99 2.62
C VAL A 65 6.17 7.75 3.79
N ARG A 66 5.39 7.91 4.86
CA ARG A 66 5.84 8.52 6.10
C ARG A 66 5.78 7.56 7.26
N LEU A 67 6.87 7.45 8.00
CA LEU A 67 6.90 6.84 9.33
C LEU A 67 6.86 7.96 10.37
N SER A 68 5.77 8.05 11.12
CA SER A 68 5.64 9.02 12.21
C SER A 68 6.53 8.63 13.41
N ALA A 69 6.81 9.61 14.28
CA ALA A 69 7.50 9.36 15.55
C ALA A 69 6.76 8.38 16.49
N THR A 70 5.46 8.16 16.27
CA THR A 70 4.64 7.19 17.01
C THR A 70 4.65 5.79 16.39
N GLY A 71 5.42 5.57 15.31
CA GLY A 71 5.53 4.28 14.62
C GLY A 71 4.35 3.99 13.68
N VAL A 72 3.59 5.00 13.27
CA VAL A 72 2.52 4.86 12.28
C VAL A 72 3.12 5.05 10.89
N VAL A 73 2.85 4.10 9.99
CA VAL A 73 3.22 4.20 8.57
C VAL A 73 2.02 4.71 7.78
N GLU A 74 2.19 5.85 7.12
CA GLU A 74 1.22 6.44 6.22
C GLU A 74 1.73 6.29 4.78
N VAL A 75 0.89 5.76 3.88
CA VAL A 75 1.20 5.61 2.46
C VAL A 75 0.16 6.35 1.65
N VAL A 76 0.60 7.25 0.77
CA VAL A 76 -0.25 8.08 -0.08
C VAL A 76 0.27 8.00 -1.51
N THR A 77 -0.63 7.81 -2.46
CA THR A 77 -0.32 7.79 -3.89
C THR A 77 -0.75 9.10 -4.54
N ASP A 78 -0.22 9.38 -5.72
CA ASP A 78 -0.70 10.48 -6.56
C ASP A 78 -2.23 10.40 -6.80
N ALA A 79 -2.84 11.55 -7.04
CA ALA A 79 -4.29 11.66 -7.22
C ALA A 79 -4.81 10.90 -8.46
N ALA A 80 -3.95 10.67 -9.46
CA ALA A 80 -4.29 9.89 -10.64
C ALA A 80 -4.21 8.37 -10.38
N SER A 81 -3.74 7.96 -9.19
CA SER A 81 -3.46 6.55 -8.85
C SER A 81 -2.57 5.86 -9.88
N ALA A 82 -1.64 6.60 -10.48
CA ALA A 82 -0.74 6.07 -11.49
C ALA A 82 0.26 5.06 -10.91
N CYS A 83 0.58 5.18 -9.62
CA CYS A 83 1.30 4.18 -8.84
C CYS A 83 0.35 3.34 -7.97
N PRO A 84 0.00 2.09 -8.34
CA PRO A 84 -0.89 1.27 -7.52
C PRO A 84 -0.20 0.85 -6.21
N VAL A 85 -0.94 0.88 -5.11
CA VAL A 85 -0.53 0.35 -3.81
C VAL A 85 -1.53 -0.71 -3.37
N TYR A 86 -0.99 -1.88 -3.04
CA TYR A 86 -1.74 -3.02 -2.52
C TYR A 86 -1.35 -3.26 -1.07
N THR A 87 -2.28 -3.80 -0.28
CA THR A 87 -2.04 -4.19 1.11
C THR A 87 -2.43 -5.64 1.33
N VAL A 88 -1.72 -6.32 2.22
CA VAL A 88 -2.04 -7.66 2.70
C VAL A 88 -1.81 -7.75 4.20
N ASP A 89 -2.71 -8.41 4.90
CA ASP A 89 -2.51 -8.71 6.32
C ASP A 89 -1.73 -10.01 6.48
N THR A 90 -0.68 -9.96 7.30
CA THR A 90 0.12 -11.12 7.71
C THR A 90 0.06 -11.28 9.23
N PRO A 91 0.47 -12.43 9.81
CA PRO A 91 0.59 -12.56 11.26
C PRO A 91 1.53 -11.52 11.90
N GLY A 92 2.50 -10.98 11.15
CA GLY A 92 3.42 -9.93 11.58
C GLY A 92 2.88 -8.50 11.42
N GLY A 93 1.68 -8.35 10.86
CA GLY A 93 1.05 -7.06 10.57
C GLY A 93 0.79 -6.85 9.07
N THR A 94 0.27 -5.67 8.74
CA THR A 94 -0.05 -5.28 7.37
C THR A 94 1.23 -4.98 6.59
N VAL A 95 1.38 -5.63 5.45
CA VAL A 95 2.44 -5.36 4.46
C VAL A 95 1.79 -4.66 3.27
N TRP A 96 2.51 -3.74 2.64
CA TRP A 96 2.06 -3.07 1.44
C TRP A 96 3.13 -3.13 0.36
N GLY A 97 2.74 -2.90 -0.89
CA GLY A 97 3.66 -2.89 -2.02
C GLY A 97 2.99 -2.51 -3.32
N SER A 98 3.79 -2.22 -4.34
CA SER A 98 3.30 -1.82 -5.67
C SER A 98 2.95 -2.99 -6.59
N SER A 99 3.17 -4.23 -6.13
CA SER A 99 2.89 -5.45 -6.89
C SER A 99 2.04 -6.42 -6.07
N SER A 100 0.79 -6.58 -6.50
CA SER A 100 -0.13 -7.57 -5.92
C SER A 100 0.43 -8.99 -6.03
N ARG A 101 1.15 -9.30 -7.12
CA ARG A 101 1.83 -10.59 -7.32
C ARG A 101 2.98 -10.80 -6.33
N ALA A 102 3.74 -9.76 -6.00
CA ALA A 102 4.79 -9.88 -5.00
C ALA A 102 4.18 -10.14 -3.60
N LEU A 103 3.09 -9.44 -3.27
CA LEU A 103 2.38 -9.65 -2.00
C LEU A 103 1.65 -11.00 -1.94
N SER A 104 1.16 -11.53 -3.06
CA SER A 104 0.48 -12.83 -3.07
C SER A 104 1.43 -13.96 -2.67
N GLY A 105 2.69 -13.87 -3.03
CA GLY A 105 3.73 -14.80 -2.58
C GLY A 105 3.89 -14.84 -1.06
N LEU A 106 3.68 -13.71 -0.36
CA LEU A 106 3.81 -13.63 1.10
C LEU A 106 2.66 -14.34 1.85
N THR A 107 1.51 -14.52 1.21
CA THR A 107 0.32 -15.13 1.82
C THR A 107 -0.09 -16.46 1.17
N GLY A 108 0.73 -16.98 0.24
CA GLY A 108 0.38 -18.16 -0.54
C GLY A 108 -0.80 -17.95 -1.49
N GLY A 109 -1.15 -16.69 -1.78
CA GLY A 109 -2.24 -16.33 -2.68
C GLY A 109 -1.94 -16.76 -4.12
N ARG A 110 -2.93 -17.37 -4.77
CA ARG A 110 -2.89 -17.74 -6.18
C ARG A 110 -3.84 -16.85 -6.98
N VAL A 111 -3.51 -16.63 -8.25
CA VAL A 111 -4.42 -15.95 -9.18
C VAL A 111 -5.61 -16.88 -9.44
N ASP A 112 -6.82 -16.37 -9.21
CA ASP A 112 -8.06 -17.01 -9.65
C ASP A 112 -8.22 -16.75 -11.15
N ALA A 113 -7.71 -17.69 -11.95
CA ALA A 113 -7.68 -17.57 -13.41
C ALA A 113 -9.09 -17.59 -14.01
N GLU A 114 -10.04 -18.28 -13.38
CA GLU A 114 -11.42 -18.41 -13.86
C GLU A 114 -12.21 -17.12 -13.62
N TRP A 115 -12.05 -16.51 -12.44
CA TRP A 115 -12.56 -15.17 -12.17
C TRP A 115 -11.95 -14.13 -13.11
N MET A 116 -10.62 -14.19 -13.33
CA MET A 116 -9.93 -13.26 -14.23
C MET A 116 -10.43 -13.40 -15.67
N ALA A 117 -10.59 -14.63 -16.17
CA ALA A 117 -11.12 -14.88 -17.51
C ALA A 117 -12.54 -14.30 -17.65
N SER A 118 -13.39 -14.52 -16.65
CA SER A 118 -14.76 -13.99 -16.61
C SER A 118 -14.79 -12.45 -16.59
N TYR A 119 -13.94 -11.82 -15.78
CA TYR A 119 -13.83 -10.35 -15.71
C TYR A 119 -13.35 -9.73 -17.03
N LEU A 120 -12.36 -10.35 -17.68
CA LEU A 120 -11.83 -9.87 -18.96
C LEU A 120 -12.87 -10.02 -20.08
N LEU A 121 -13.59 -11.14 -20.14
CA LEU A 121 -14.67 -11.33 -21.10
C LEU A 121 -15.77 -10.26 -20.96
N ASP A 122 -16.15 -9.92 -19.73
CA ASP A 122 -17.12 -8.85 -19.45
C ASP A 122 -16.65 -7.47 -19.94
N ARG A 123 -15.38 -7.13 -19.68
CA ARG A 123 -14.75 -5.85 -20.09
C ARG A 123 -14.49 -5.70 -21.58
N GLN A 124 -14.35 -6.80 -22.31
CA GLN A 124 -14.09 -6.79 -23.75
C GLN A 124 -15.36 -6.63 -24.59
N THR A 125 -16.54 -6.46 -23.98
CA THR A 125 -17.80 -6.25 -24.70
C THR A 125 -18.02 -4.74 -24.92
N PRO A 126 -17.73 -4.16 -26.10
CA PRO A 126 -17.96 -2.75 -26.34
C PRO A 126 -19.41 -2.60 -26.83
N GLY A 127 -20.26 -1.92 -26.06
CA GLY A 127 -21.52 -1.37 -26.59
C GLY A 127 -22.83 -2.04 -26.17
N LEU A 128 -23.07 -2.23 -24.88
CA LEU A 128 -24.44 -2.15 -24.36
C LEU A 128 -24.53 -1.02 -23.35
N THR A 129 -24.99 0.13 -23.86
CA THR A 129 -25.55 1.21 -23.06
C THR A 129 -26.49 0.65 -22.00
N ALA A 130 -26.36 1.20 -20.80
CA ALA A 130 -27.14 0.91 -19.61
C ALA A 130 -28.60 0.54 -19.89
N VAL A 131 -29.00 -0.64 -19.43
CA VAL A 131 -30.41 -0.89 -19.05
C VAL A 131 -30.56 -0.38 -17.61
N PRO A 132 -31.57 0.44 -17.27
CA PRO A 132 -31.77 0.86 -15.90
C PRO A 132 -32.13 -0.36 -15.04
N GLY A 133 -31.22 -0.72 -14.13
CA GLY A 133 -31.41 -1.81 -13.17
C GLY A 133 -30.63 -3.07 -13.53
N LYS A 134 -29.54 -3.30 -12.76
CA LYS A 134 -28.66 -4.48 -12.73
C LYS A 134 -27.48 -4.49 -13.71
N ALA A 135 -26.47 -3.68 -13.41
CA ALA A 135 -25.09 -4.18 -13.49
C ALA A 135 -24.79 -4.89 -12.16
N SER A 136 -25.14 -6.17 -12.04
CA SER A 136 -24.62 -6.99 -10.95
C SER A 136 -23.21 -7.38 -11.31
N CYS A 137 -22.22 -6.95 -10.53
CA CYS A 137 -20.95 -7.66 -10.44
C CYS A 137 -21.28 -9.17 -10.35
N PRO A 138 -20.64 -10.05 -11.13
CA PRO A 138 -20.80 -11.49 -10.91
C PRO A 138 -20.41 -11.76 -9.45
N SER A 139 -21.41 -12.11 -8.65
CA SER A 139 -21.21 -12.46 -7.26
C SER A 139 -20.31 -13.68 -7.22
N ARG A 140 -19.17 -13.51 -6.54
CA ARG A 140 -18.17 -14.54 -6.33
C ARG A 140 -18.81 -15.84 -5.81
N PRO A 141 -18.55 -17.01 -6.42
CA PRO A 141 -18.85 -18.29 -5.79
C PRO A 141 -18.00 -18.40 -4.51
N GLY A 142 -18.65 -18.67 -3.38
CA GLY A 142 -18.13 -18.46 -2.04
C GLY A 142 -16.72 -18.98 -1.76
N ALA A 143 -15.86 -18.08 -1.27
CA ALA A 143 -14.81 -18.27 -0.27
C ALA A 143 -14.24 -16.87 0.04
N GLY A 144 -13.76 -16.57 1.24
CA GLY A 144 -13.21 -15.25 1.58
C GLY A 144 -12.01 -14.85 0.69
N SER A 145 -11.88 -13.57 0.34
CA SER A 145 -10.65 -13.02 -0.24
C SER A 145 -10.28 -11.85 0.65
N PRO A 146 -9.04 -11.77 1.14
CA PRO A 146 -8.58 -10.70 2.00
C PRO A 146 -8.27 -9.40 1.23
N TRP A 147 -8.52 -9.35 -0.09
CA TRP A 147 -8.05 -8.26 -0.93
C TRP A 147 -9.14 -7.21 -1.19
N THR A 148 -8.99 -6.04 -0.57
CA THR A 148 -9.72 -4.82 -0.91
C THR A 148 -8.76 -3.80 -1.52
N PRO A 149 -8.89 -3.42 -2.81
CA PRO A 149 -8.21 -2.24 -3.33
C PRO A 149 -8.73 -1.04 -2.54
N THR A 150 -7.86 -0.44 -1.72
CA THR A 150 -8.23 0.73 -0.92
C THR A 150 -7.65 1.96 -1.59
N VAL A 151 -8.52 2.78 -2.18
CA VAL A 151 -8.19 4.18 -2.47
C VAL A 151 -8.48 4.95 -1.17
N GLY A 152 -7.43 5.27 -0.41
CA GLY A 152 -7.52 6.18 0.74
C GLY A 152 -7.06 5.61 2.09
N ARG A 153 -6.17 6.38 2.73
CA ARG A 153 -5.74 6.40 4.14
C ARG A 153 -5.90 5.08 4.91
N ALA A 154 -4.88 4.23 4.88
CA ALA A 154 -4.70 3.20 5.89
C ALA A 154 -4.26 3.86 7.20
N SER A 155 -5.18 3.99 8.16
CA SER A 155 -4.87 4.35 9.53
C SER A 155 -5.34 3.23 10.45
N ARG A 156 -4.48 2.81 11.39
CA ARG A 156 -4.81 1.74 12.35
C ARG A 156 -6.00 2.16 13.22
N PRO A 157 -7.07 1.35 13.35
CA PRO A 157 -8.03 1.53 14.43
C PRO A 157 -7.40 1.13 15.78
N GLY A 158 -7.66 1.96 16.79
CA GLY A 158 -7.09 1.88 18.13
C GLY A 158 -7.26 0.52 18.81
N GLY A 159 -6.22 0.14 19.55
CA GLY A 159 -6.09 -1.16 20.20
C GLY A 159 -7.17 -1.44 21.24
N ARG A 160 -7.80 -2.60 21.12
CA ARG A 160 -8.45 -3.26 22.26
C ARG A 160 -7.40 -4.08 23.00
N ARG A 161 -7.25 -3.81 24.29
CA ARG A 161 -6.46 -4.60 25.25
C ARG A 161 -7.00 -6.04 25.29
N CYS A 162 -6.16 -7.01 24.93
CA CYS A 162 -6.34 -8.39 25.38
C CYS A 162 -5.52 -8.59 26.66
N ARG A 163 -6.21 -8.76 27.80
CA ARG A 163 -5.59 -9.23 29.05
C ARG A 163 -5.32 -10.73 28.93
N GLY A 164 -4.07 -11.11 29.16
CA GLY A 164 -3.63 -12.35 29.82
C GLY A 164 -3.93 -13.70 29.17
N ARG A 165 -2.88 -14.36 28.64
CA ARG A 165 -2.32 -15.60 29.23
C ARG A 165 -1.07 -16.09 28.47
N THR A 166 -0.01 -16.29 29.26
CA THR A 166 1.10 -17.27 29.15
C THR A 166 1.99 -17.34 27.89
N ARG A 167 3.29 -17.14 28.19
CA ARG A 167 4.51 -17.29 27.38
C ARG A 167 4.63 -18.62 26.64
N THR A 168 5.02 -18.59 25.35
CA THR A 168 6.03 -19.49 24.76
C THR A 168 6.60 -18.83 23.48
N PRO A 169 7.93 -18.84 23.23
CA PRO A 169 8.53 -18.20 22.06
C PRO A 169 8.64 -19.16 20.87
N CYS A 170 8.11 -18.78 19.71
CA CYS A 170 8.41 -19.47 18.45
C CYS A 170 9.52 -18.74 17.69
N ARG A 171 10.71 -19.34 17.76
CA ARG A 171 11.88 -19.16 16.89
C ARG A 171 11.46 -19.34 15.43
N TRP A 172 11.96 -18.54 14.50
CA TRP A 172 12.47 -18.95 13.17
C TRP A 172 13.27 -17.79 12.56
N CYS A 173 14.58 -17.79 12.85
CA CYS A 173 15.62 -17.17 12.04
C CYS A 173 16.42 -18.31 11.40
N THR A 174 16.52 -18.34 10.08
CA THR A 174 17.63 -18.88 9.24
C THR A 174 17.21 -18.64 7.79
N ALA A 175 17.82 -17.69 7.07
CA ALA A 175 19.09 -17.82 6.34
C ALA A 175 19.01 -18.83 5.20
N HIS A 176 18.87 -18.33 3.96
CA HIS A 176 19.68 -18.65 2.78
C HIS A 176 19.41 -17.63 1.67
#